data_AF-A0A2I5N5V5-F1
#
_entry.id   AF-A0A2I5N5V5-F1
#
_cell.length_a   1.000
_cell.length_b   1.000
_cell.length_c   1.000
_cell.angle_alpha   90.00
_cell.angle_beta   90.00
_cell.angle_gamma   90.00
#
_symmetry.space_group_name_H-M   'P 1'
#
loop_
_entity.id
_entity.type
_entity.pdbx_description
1 polymer ?
#
loop_
_entity_poly.entity_id
_entity_poly.type
_entity_poly.pdbx_seq_one_letter_code
_entity_poly.pdbx_strand_id
1 'polypeptide(L)'
;MNTELMNELKELLGLFPMSYINANLEVILIPKTNTYFSLEGVQSRRDIIAKLLMWCSRTIAKGQPFKSEKRNCLFREFTKNFLNRYLGTLFSDEDMALIYQRLGNGINPELAYRFIDSGFDMEVLNEF
;
A
#
# COMPACT_ATOMS: atom_id res chain seq x y z
N MET A 1 3.84 -18.59 -9.61
CA MET A 1 3.79 -18.05 -8.24
C MET A 1 3.93 -19.22 -7.26
N ASN A 2 4.85 -19.15 -6.30
CA ASN A 2 5.02 -20.24 -5.33
C ASN A 2 3.89 -20.21 -4.27
N THR A 3 3.73 -21.30 -3.51
CA THR A 3 2.65 -21.43 -2.51
C THR A 3 2.71 -20.35 -1.42
N GLU A 4 3.92 -19.93 -1.04
CA GLU A 4 4.14 -18.89 -0.04
C GLU A 4 3.57 -17.54 -0.50
N LEU A 5 3.92 -17.09 -1.71
CA LEU A 5 3.43 -15.85 -2.28
C LEU A 5 1.91 -15.88 -2.54
N MET A 6 1.36 -17.06 -2.89
CA MET A 6 -0.10 -17.24 -2.97
C MET A 6 -0.78 -17.04 -1.62
N ASN A 7 -0.19 -17.55 -0.53
CA ASN A 7 -0.73 -17.39 0.82
C ASN A 7 -0.62 -15.94 1.28
N GLU A 8 0.49 -15.28 0.97
CA GLU A 8 0.70 -13.85 1.24
C GLU A 8 -0.38 -12.98 0.58
N LEU A 9 -0.66 -13.23 -0.70
CA LEU A 9 -1.73 -12.53 -1.41
C LEU A 9 -3.11 -12.83 -0.84
N LYS A 10 -3.39 -14.07 -0.40
CA LYS A 10 -4.66 -14.41 0.27
C LYS A 10 -4.83 -13.64 1.57
N GLU A 11 -3.77 -13.52 2.38
CA GLU A 11 -3.81 -12.74 3.61
C GLU A 11 -4.08 -11.27 3.31
N LEU A 12 -3.35 -10.69 2.35
CA LEU A 12 -3.55 -9.31 1.92
C LEU A 12 -4.99 -9.06 1.44
N LEU A 13 -5.51 -9.91 0.55
CA LEU A 13 -6.87 -9.78 0.04
C LEU A 13 -7.92 -9.97 1.14
N GLY A 14 -7.64 -10.82 2.13
CA GLY A 14 -8.52 -11.02 3.29
C GLY A 14 -8.65 -9.78 4.20
N LEU A 15 -7.68 -8.86 4.16
CA LEU A 15 -7.72 -7.62 4.93
C LEU A 15 -8.47 -6.48 4.22
N PHE A 16 -8.43 -6.44 2.88
CA PHE A 16 -9.05 -5.38 2.09
C PHE A 16 -10.43 -5.83 1.57
N PRO A 17 -11.55 -5.26 2.05
CA PRO A 17 -12.88 -5.68 1.65
C PRO A 17 -13.11 -5.51 0.14
N MET A 18 -13.72 -6.53 -0.48
CA MET A 18 -14.02 -6.56 -1.93
C MET A 18 -12.78 -6.51 -2.83
N SER A 19 -11.60 -6.77 -2.28
CA SER A 19 -10.38 -6.89 -3.08
C SER A 19 -10.39 -8.18 -3.91
N TYR A 20 -9.71 -8.15 -5.04
CA TYR A 20 -9.60 -9.31 -5.94
C TYR A 20 -8.38 -9.18 -6.86
N ILE A 21 -8.01 -10.28 -7.51
CA ILE A 21 -7.05 -10.29 -8.61
C ILE A 21 -7.83 -10.39 -9.92
N ASN A 22 -7.57 -9.48 -10.86
CA ASN A 22 -8.25 -9.48 -12.15
C ASN A 22 -7.51 -10.34 -13.21
N ALA A 23 -8.09 -10.45 -14.41
CA ALA A 23 -7.51 -11.23 -15.51
C ALA A 23 -6.17 -10.67 -16.05
N ASN A 24 -5.84 -9.41 -15.76
CA ASN A 24 -4.58 -8.78 -16.11
C ASN A 24 -3.49 -8.99 -15.04
N LEU A 25 -3.75 -9.83 -14.03
CA LEU A 25 -2.88 -10.05 -12.89
C LEU A 25 -2.61 -8.77 -12.08
N GLU A 26 -3.63 -7.91 -11.97
CA GLU A 26 -3.60 -6.75 -11.08
C GLU A 26 -4.31 -7.09 -9.77
N VAL A 27 -3.66 -6.78 -8.65
CA VAL A 27 -4.29 -6.82 -7.32
C VAL A 27 -5.10 -5.54 -7.16
N ILE A 28 -6.41 -5.65 -7.24
CA ILE A 28 -7.35 -4.56 -6.97
C ILE A 28 -7.62 -4.54 -5.46
N LEU A 29 -6.97 -3.62 -4.74
CA LEU A 29 -7.13 -3.49 -3.28
C LEU A 29 -8.44 -2.80 -2.92
N ILE A 30 -8.77 -1.72 -3.63
CA ILE A 30 -9.96 -0.90 -3.36
C ILE A 30 -10.63 -0.56 -4.69
N PRO A 31 -11.66 -1.32 -5.09
CA PRO A 31 -12.33 -1.11 -6.37
C PRO A 31 -12.90 0.31 -6.52
N LYS A 32 -13.39 0.90 -5.42
CA LYS A 32 -14.03 2.22 -5.41
C LYS A 32 -13.12 3.35 -5.90
N THR A 33 -11.83 3.27 -5.59
CA THR A 33 -10.82 4.27 -5.95
C THR A 33 -9.90 3.80 -7.07
N ASN A 34 -10.14 2.59 -7.59
CA ASN A 34 -9.21 1.87 -8.45
C ASN A 34 -7.79 1.91 -7.85
N THR A 35 -7.66 1.53 -6.57
CA THR A 35 -6.36 1.38 -5.92
C THR A 35 -5.86 -0.03 -6.20
N TYR A 36 -4.81 -0.14 -7.00
CA TYR A 36 -4.30 -1.43 -7.45
C TYR A 36 -2.79 -1.41 -7.68
N PHE A 37 -2.21 -2.59 -7.85
CA PHE A 37 -0.87 -2.75 -8.40
C PHE A 37 -0.78 -4.00 -9.28
N SER A 38 0.13 -4.00 -10.25
CA SER A 38 0.42 -5.17 -11.09
C SER A 38 1.29 -6.19 -10.35
N LEU A 39 0.96 -7.48 -10.50
CA LEU A 39 1.79 -8.61 -10.04
C LEU A 39 3.01 -8.86 -10.94
N GLU A 40 3.16 -8.13 -12.04
CA GLU A 40 4.35 -8.19 -12.88
C GLU A 40 5.61 -7.84 -12.06
N GLY A 41 6.59 -8.74 -12.12
CA GLY A 41 7.86 -8.61 -11.40
C GLY A 41 7.79 -8.91 -9.89
N VAL A 42 6.64 -9.33 -9.35
CA VAL A 42 6.52 -9.70 -7.92
C VAL A 42 7.03 -11.13 -7.72
N GLN A 43 8.08 -11.27 -6.91
CA GLN A 43 8.72 -12.55 -6.62
C GLN A 43 8.69 -12.89 -5.12
N SER A 44 8.44 -11.91 -4.26
CA SER A 44 8.52 -12.04 -2.81
C SER A 44 7.47 -11.19 -2.07
N ARG A 45 7.28 -11.49 -0.77
CA ARG A 45 6.50 -10.63 0.15
C ARG A 45 7.02 -9.19 0.17
N ARG A 46 8.34 -9.01 0.09
CA ARG A 46 8.99 -7.70 0.05
C ARG A 46 8.52 -6.87 -1.16
N ASP A 47 8.35 -7.50 -2.32
CA ASP A 47 7.84 -6.83 -3.52
C ASP A 47 6.38 -6.41 -3.36
N ILE A 48 5.55 -7.24 -2.71
CA ILE A 48 4.17 -6.88 -2.38
C ILE A 48 4.13 -5.64 -1.48
N ILE A 49 4.93 -5.63 -0.40
CA ILE A 49 5.02 -4.48 0.51
C ILE A 49 5.48 -3.23 -0.25
N ALA A 50 6.50 -3.34 -1.11
CA ALA A 50 6.98 -2.23 -1.92
C ALA A 50 5.86 -1.67 -2.82
N LYS A 51 5.10 -2.54 -3.51
CA LYS A 51 3.95 -2.13 -4.32
C LYS A 51 2.86 -1.47 -3.46
N LEU A 52 2.56 -1.98 -2.27
CA LEU A 52 1.58 -1.37 -1.38
C LEU A 52 2.00 0.05 -0.97
N LEU A 53 3.24 0.25 -0.57
CA LEU A 53 3.77 1.56 -0.19
C LEU A 53 3.75 2.54 -1.36
N MET A 54 4.03 2.09 -2.59
CA MET A 54 4.00 2.94 -3.78
C MET A 54 2.58 3.31 -4.23
N TRP A 55 1.66 2.35 -4.24
CA TRP A 55 0.36 2.51 -4.92
C TRP A 55 -0.80 2.77 -3.97
N CYS A 56 -0.75 2.29 -2.73
CA CYS A 56 -1.81 2.50 -1.73
C CYS A 56 -1.63 3.82 -0.96
N SER A 57 -0.40 4.29 -0.78
CA SER A 57 -0.09 5.52 -0.03
C SER A 57 -0.82 6.75 -0.55
N ARG A 58 -0.98 6.89 -1.87
CA ARG A 58 -1.79 7.98 -2.46
C ARG A 58 -3.23 7.97 -1.98
N THR A 59 -3.85 6.79 -1.96
CA THR A 59 -5.24 6.63 -1.55
C THR A 59 -5.41 6.99 -0.08
N ILE A 60 -4.45 6.60 0.75
CA ILE A 60 -4.45 6.93 2.18
C ILE A 60 -4.19 8.43 2.40
N ALA A 61 -3.22 9.04 1.71
CA ALA A 61 -2.86 10.43 1.94
C ALA A 61 -3.87 11.43 1.34
N LYS A 62 -4.47 11.11 0.18
CA LYS A 62 -5.24 12.09 -0.62
C LYS A 62 -6.58 11.57 -1.16
N GLY A 63 -7.01 10.36 -0.79
CA GLY A 63 -8.26 9.77 -1.29
C GLY A 63 -9.50 10.59 -0.92
N GLN A 64 -10.29 10.96 -1.93
CA GLN A 64 -11.57 11.66 -1.77
C GLN A 64 -12.67 11.10 -2.68
N PRO A 65 -13.06 9.81 -2.56
CA PRO A 65 -14.08 9.21 -3.41
C PRO A 65 -15.52 9.65 -3.09
N PHE A 66 -15.75 10.40 -2.00
CA PHE A 66 -17.06 10.85 -1.56
C PHE A 66 -17.16 12.38 -1.60
N LYS A 67 -18.38 12.89 -1.79
CA LYS A 67 -18.67 14.34 -1.72
C LYS A 67 -18.51 14.92 -0.30
N SER A 68 -18.55 14.08 0.73
CA SER A 68 -18.49 14.49 2.14
C SER A 68 -17.09 14.30 2.68
N GLU A 69 -16.50 15.37 3.23
CA GLU A 69 -15.15 15.28 3.80
C GLU A 69 -15.08 14.31 4.98
N LYS A 70 -16.10 14.28 5.85
CA LYS A 70 -16.18 13.29 6.94
C LYS A 70 -16.06 11.86 6.42
N ARG A 71 -16.72 11.54 5.31
CA ARG A 71 -16.63 10.19 4.69
C ARG A 71 -15.26 9.93 4.08
N ASN A 72 -14.62 10.96 3.52
CA ASN A 72 -13.26 10.85 3.00
C ASN A 72 -12.24 10.63 4.13
N CYS A 73 -12.35 11.34 5.26
CA CYS A 73 -11.50 11.10 6.43
C CYS A 73 -11.64 9.67 6.94
N LEU A 74 -12.88 9.19 7.14
CA LEU A 74 -13.11 7.81 7.57
C LEU A 74 -12.56 6.79 6.58
N PHE A 75 -12.73 7.04 5.28
CA PHE A 75 -12.21 6.16 4.24
C PHE A 75 -10.68 6.06 4.26
N ARG A 76 -9.97 7.20 4.38
CA ARG A 76 -8.51 7.23 4.49
C ARG A 76 -8.04 6.51 5.76
N GLU A 77 -8.70 6.76 6.88
CA GLU A 77 -8.41 6.14 8.17
C GLU A 77 -8.58 4.60 8.13
N PHE A 78 -9.70 4.10 7.61
CA PHE A 78 -9.89 2.64 7.45
C PHE A 78 -8.84 2.02 6.53
N THR A 79 -8.50 2.70 5.43
CA THR A 79 -7.50 2.20 4.48
C THR A 79 -6.11 2.14 5.12
N LYS A 80 -5.73 3.17 5.88
CA LYS A 80 -4.50 3.21 6.68
C LYS A 80 -4.46 2.05 7.68
N ASN A 81 -5.57 1.78 8.36
CA ASN A 81 -5.66 0.70 9.33
C ASN A 81 -5.49 -0.70 8.71
N PHE A 82 -5.99 -0.94 7.48
CA PHE A 82 -5.70 -2.19 6.77
C PHE A 82 -4.22 -2.33 6.42
N LEU A 83 -3.58 -1.24 5.95
CA LEU A 83 -2.15 -1.23 5.64
C LEU A 83 -1.31 -1.48 6.90
N ASN A 84 -1.56 -0.73 7.98
CA ASN A 84 -0.88 -0.87 9.27
C ASN A 84 -1.01 -2.29 9.83
N ARG A 85 -2.21 -2.89 9.74
CA ARG A 85 -2.43 -4.27 10.17
C ARG A 85 -1.64 -5.29 9.34
N TYR A 86 -1.57 -5.10 8.02
CA TYR A 86 -0.81 -5.99 7.15
C TYR A 86 0.71 -5.89 7.38
N LEU A 87 1.21 -4.68 7.62
CA LEU A 87 2.64 -4.42 7.81
C LEU A 87 3.11 -4.60 9.26
N GLY A 88 2.19 -4.68 10.23
CA GLY A 88 2.53 -4.67 11.65
C GLY A 88 3.05 -3.31 12.13
N THR A 89 2.58 -2.22 11.53
CA THR A 89 3.03 -0.84 11.83
C THR A 89 1.92 0.01 12.44
N LEU A 90 2.26 1.23 12.84
CA LEU A 90 1.34 2.23 13.38
C LEU A 90 1.57 3.59 12.71
N PHE A 91 1.62 3.62 11.37
CA PHE A 91 1.84 4.87 10.64
C PHE A 91 0.74 5.89 10.95
N SER A 92 1.18 7.12 11.23
CA SER A 92 0.35 8.32 11.36
C SER A 92 -0.08 8.86 9.99
N ASP A 93 -0.92 9.90 9.99
CA ASP A 93 -1.29 10.58 8.74
C ASP A 93 -0.08 11.32 8.15
N GLU A 94 0.79 11.86 9.01
CA GLU A 94 2.04 12.51 8.64
C GLU A 94 3.02 11.50 8.02
N ASP A 95 3.17 10.31 8.60
CA ASP A 95 4.02 9.26 8.04
C ASP A 95 3.53 8.85 6.66
N MET A 96 2.22 8.64 6.50
CA MET A 96 1.63 8.28 5.21
C MET A 96 1.75 9.39 4.17
N ALA A 97 1.72 10.65 4.57
CA ALA A 97 1.98 11.78 3.69
C ALA A 97 3.43 11.77 3.20
N LEU A 98 4.40 11.51 4.08
CA LEU A 98 5.82 11.41 3.71
C LEU A 98 6.08 10.18 2.82
N ILE A 99 5.55 9.01 3.19
CA ILE A 99 5.63 7.78 2.38
C ILE A 99 5.08 8.05 0.98
N TYR A 100 3.91 8.68 0.86
CA TYR A 100 3.35 9.03 -0.45
C TYR A 100 4.26 10.01 -1.22
N GLN A 101 4.79 11.03 -0.55
CA GLN A 101 5.67 12.01 -1.18
C GLN A 101 6.95 11.39 -1.73
N ARG A 102 7.53 10.40 -1.04
CA ARG A 102 8.84 9.82 -1.36
C ARG A 102 8.75 8.58 -2.23
N LEU A 103 7.71 7.76 -2.05
CA LEU A 103 7.57 6.44 -2.69
C LEU A 103 6.39 6.37 -3.66
N GLY A 104 5.44 7.30 -3.56
CA GLY A 104 4.19 7.28 -4.30
C GLY A 104 4.37 7.13 -5.81
N ASN A 105 3.50 6.35 -6.45
CA ASN A 105 3.53 6.06 -7.89
C ASN A 105 4.86 5.46 -8.39
N GLY A 106 5.66 4.86 -7.50
CA GLY A 106 6.91 4.21 -7.87
C GLY A 106 8.02 5.17 -8.28
N ILE A 107 8.03 6.41 -7.76
CA ILE A 107 9.06 7.43 -8.07
C ILE A 107 10.47 6.91 -7.77
N ASN A 108 10.65 6.19 -6.66
CA ASN A 108 11.95 5.61 -6.30
C ASN A 108 11.77 4.19 -5.72
N PRO A 109 11.80 3.15 -6.57
CA PRO A 109 11.63 1.77 -6.11
C PRO A 109 12.71 1.30 -5.16
N GLU A 110 13.96 1.72 -5.38
CA GLU A 110 15.09 1.35 -4.52
C GLU A 110 14.94 1.92 -3.11
N LEU A 111 14.48 3.16 -2.98
CA LEU A 111 14.19 3.75 -1.68
C LEU A 111 13.09 3.00 -0.93
N ALA A 112 12.06 2.52 -1.62
CA ALA A 112 11.01 1.72 -0.99
C ALA A 112 11.57 0.42 -0.42
N TYR A 113 12.48 -0.23 -1.14
CA TYR A 113 13.16 -1.43 -0.67
C TYR A 113 14.06 -1.16 0.54
N ARG A 114 14.87 -0.10 0.50
CA ARG A 114 15.69 0.33 1.65
C ARG A 114 14.83 0.63 2.89
N PHE A 115 13.69 1.26 2.71
CA PHE A 115 12.74 1.56 3.78
C PHE A 115 12.11 0.30 4.38
N ILE A 116 11.85 -0.73 3.57
CA ILE A 116 11.37 -2.02 4.08
C ILE A 116 12.48 -2.73 4.87
N ASP A 117 13.69 -2.74 4.33
CA ASP A 117 14.83 -3.44 4.94
C ASP A 117 15.30 -2.80 6.25
N SER A 118 15.07 -1.49 6.44
CA SER A 118 15.32 -0.80 7.71
C SER A 118 14.28 -1.10 8.79
N GLY A 119 13.23 -1.88 8.49
CA GLY A 119 12.12 -2.11 9.41
C GLY A 119 11.16 -0.92 9.50
N PHE A 120 10.99 -0.18 8.39
CA PHE A 120 10.18 1.03 8.29
C PHE A 120 10.70 2.22 9.10
N ASP A 121 12.02 2.37 9.19
CA ASP A 121 12.65 3.57 9.76
C ASP A 121 12.35 4.80 8.88
N MET A 122 11.56 5.74 9.42
CA MET A 122 11.12 6.94 8.71
C MET A 122 12.30 7.85 8.32
N GLU A 123 13.43 7.78 9.03
CA GLU A 123 14.61 8.59 8.69
C GLU A 123 15.21 8.23 7.33
N VAL A 124 15.03 6.98 6.88
CA VAL A 124 15.46 6.54 5.53
C VAL A 124 14.76 7.36 4.45
N LEU A 125 13.54 7.81 4.67
CA LEU A 125 12.78 8.62 3.71
C LEU A 125 13.24 10.10 3.68
N ASN A 126 13.97 10.55 4.70
CA ASN A 126 14.51 11.91 4.82
C ASN A 126 15.88 12.07 4.15
N GLU A 127 16.52 10.98 3.72
CA GLU A 127 17.78 11.05 2.98
C GLU A 127 17.55 11.70 1.60
N PHE A 128 18.30 12.78 1.33
CA PHE A 128 18.25 13.58 0.10
C PHE A 128 19.28 13.12 -0.93
#